data_AF-A0A382UWS3-F1
#
_entry.id   AF-A0A382UWS3-F1
#
_cell.length_a   1.000
_cell.length_b   1.000
_cell.length_c   1.000
_cell.angle_alpha   90.00
_cell.angle_beta   90.00
_cell.angle_gamma   90.00
#
_symmetry.space_group_name_H-M   'P 1'
#
loop_
_entity.id
_entity.type
_entity.pdbx_description
1 polymer ?
#
loop_
_entity_poly.entity_id
_entity_poly.type
_entity_poly.pdbx_seq_one_letter_code
_entity_poly.pdbx_strand_id
1 'polypeptide(L)'
;MISTDYVQTMAAYNRWQNSSLYAAAATLSNAERKQERGAFFGSIHGTLNHIVWGDRIWLSRFTTAPPPAVSMMAETPNMYPEWDDLVEARNACDDDIN
;
A
#
# COMPACT_ATOMS: atom_id res chain seq x y z
N MET A 1 4.48 21.42 16.37
CA MET A 1 5.75 20.86 15.90
C MET A 1 5.59 19.35 15.85
N ILE A 2 6.09 18.68 14.81
CA ILE A 2 6.03 17.22 14.68
C ILE A 2 7.07 16.62 15.64
N SER A 3 6.63 15.86 16.64
CA SER A 3 7.50 15.15 17.60
C SER A 3 7.69 13.69 17.21
N THR A 4 8.68 13.02 17.81
CA THR A 4 8.89 11.57 17.63
C THR A 4 7.64 10.77 18.04
N ASP A 5 7.06 11.06 19.20
CA ASP A 5 5.85 10.38 19.69
C ASP A 5 4.67 10.52 18.72
N TYR A 6 4.53 11.69 18.09
CA TYR A 6 3.51 11.91 17.07
C TYR A 6 3.74 11.03 15.85
N VAL A 7 4.98 10.95 15.35
CA VAL A 7 5.33 10.12 14.19
C VAL A 7 5.12 8.63 14.50
N GLN A 8 5.51 8.17 15.68
CA GLN A 8 5.27 6.79 16.14
C GLN A 8 3.77 6.47 16.23
N THR A 9 2.98 7.41 16.76
CA THR A 9 1.52 7.26 16.81
C THR A 9 0.93 7.14 15.41
N MET A 10 1.39 7.98 14.47
CA MET A 10 0.93 7.95 13.08
C MET A 10 1.35 6.68 12.34
N ALA A 11 2.53 6.13 12.63
CA ALA A 11 2.98 4.84 12.10
C ALA A 11 2.09 3.68 12.59
N ALA A 12 1.83 3.60 13.91
CA ALA A 12 0.93 2.60 14.48
C ALA A 12 -0.50 2.72 13.94
N TYR A 13 -1.00 3.95 13.79
CA TYR A 13 -2.30 4.23 13.18
C TYR A 13 -2.34 3.81 11.70
N ASN A 14 -1.28 4.08 10.93
CA ASN A 14 -1.21 3.68 9.52
C ASN A 14 -1.30 2.15 9.38
N ARG A 15 -0.54 1.41 10.18
CA ARG A 15 -0.62 -0.06 10.22
C ARG A 15 -2.03 -0.56 10.54
N TRP A 16 -2.69 0.04 11.54
CA TRP A 16 -4.07 -0.31 11.89
C TRP A 16 -5.05 -0.03 10.75
N GLN A 17 -4.91 1.11 10.05
CA GLN A 17 -5.77 1.44 8.93
C GLN A 17 -5.52 0.55 7.71
N ASN A 18 -4.26 0.24 7.41
CA ASN A 18 -3.91 -0.71 6.37
C ASN A 18 -4.58 -2.07 6.64
N SER A 19 -4.43 -2.61 7.84
CA SER A 19 -5.09 -3.87 8.24
C SER A 19 -6.61 -3.80 8.07
N SER A 20 -7.24 -2.72 8.53
CA SER A 20 -8.69 -2.53 8.44
C SER A 20 -9.19 -2.45 6.99
N LEU A 21 -8.49 -1.70 6.13
CA LEU A 21 -8.82 -1.54 4.72
C LEU A 21 -8.62 -2.84 3.94
N TYR A 22 -7.53 -3.56 4.18
CA TYR A 22 -7.26 -4.84 3.54
C TYR A 22 -8.24 -5.93 3.98
N ALA A 23 -8.64 -5.95 5.25
CA ALA A 23 -9.69 -6.85 5.74
C ALA A 23 -11.04 -6.57 5.07
N ALA A 24 -11.43 -5.30 4.92
CA ALA A 24 -12.64 -4.93 4.20
C ALA A 24 -12.56 -5.29 2.69
N ALA A 25 -11.42 -5.03 2.05
CA ALA A 25 -11.22 -5.40 0.65
C ALA A 25 -11.21 -6.92 0.44
N ALA A 26 -10.78 -7.70 1.42
CA ALA A 26 -10.78 -9.16 1.36
C ALA A 26 -12.19 -9.78 1.32
N THR A 27 -13.24 -9.04 1.70
CA THR A 27 -14.63 -9.54 1.59
C THR A 27 -15.18 -9.45 0.16
N LEU A 28 -14.47 -8.78 -0.75
CA LEU A 28 -14.83 -8.64 -2.15
C LEU A 28 -14.17 -9.73 -2.98
N SER A 29 -14.85 -10.20 -4.02
CA SER A 29 -14.24 -11.07 -5.02
C SER A 29 -13.10 -10.35 -5.78
N ASN A 30 -12.24 -11.13 -6.44
CA ASN A 30 -11.19 -10.57 -7.30
C ASN A 30 -11.75 -9.60 -8.36
N ALA A 31 -12.88 -9.97 -8.99
CA ALA A 31 -13.54 -9.14 -9.98
C ALA A 31 -14.07 -7.81 -9.37
N GLU A 32 -14.68 -7.86 -8.18
CA GLU A 32 -15.22 -6.66 -7.53
C GLU A 32 -14.13 -5.71 -7.03
N ARG A 33 -12.98 -6.23 -6.58
CA ARG A 33 -11.81 -5.41 -6.20
C ARG A 33 -11.19 -4.71 -7.39
N LYS A 34 -11.12 -5.39 -8.53
CA LYS A 34 -10.55 -4.89 -9.79
C LYS A 34 -11.55 -4.10 -10.63
N GLN A 35 -12.82 -4.05 -10.24
CA GLN A 35 -13.86 -3.32 -10.94
C GLN A 35 -13.51 -1.82 -11.00
N GLU A 36 -13.68 -1.23 -12.19
CA GLU A 36 -13.58 0.22 -12.39
C GLU A 36 -14.67 0.95 -11.61
N ARG A 37 -14.25 1.89 -10.75
CA ARG A 37 -15.11 2.68 -9.86
C ARG A 37 -14.85 4.18 -9.96
N GLY A 38 -14.06 4.63 -10.92
CA GLY A 38 -13.73 6.05 -11.13
C GLY A 38 -12.78 6.62 -10.08
N ALA A 39 -12.07 5.76 -9.32
CA ALA A 39 -10.94 6.21 -8.52
C ALA A 39 -9.82 6.73 -9.43
N PHE A 40 -8.88 7.51 -8.90
CA PHE A 40 -7.74 7.99 -9.69
C PHE A 40 -6.94 6.84 -10.32
N PHE A 41 -6.85 5.70 -9.61
CA PHE A 41 -6.24 4.46 -10.08
C PHE A 41 -7.27 3.42 -10.56
N GLY A 42 -8.45 3.89 -10.98
CA GLY A 42 -9.55 3.09 -11.52
C GLY A 42 -10.33 2.29 -10.49
N SER A 43 -9.65 1.39 -9.79
CA SER A 43 -10.25 0.38 -8.89
C SER A 43 -9.72 0.45 -7.45
N ILE A 44 -10.34 -0.33 -6.56
CA ILE A 44 -9.85 -0.52 -5.18
C ILE A 44 -8.47 -1.20 -5.24
N HIS A 45 -8.35 -2.26 -6.04
CA HIS A 45 -7.09 -3.01 -6.22
C HIS A 45 -5.96 -2.11 -6.73
N GLY A 46 -6.25 -1.28 -7.73
CA GLY A 46 -5.28 -0.33 -8.29
C GLY A 46 -4.84 0.74 -7.29
N THR A 47 -5.78 1.23 -6.48
CA THR A 47 -5.48 2.21 -5.44
C THR A 47 -4.59 1.62 -4.33
N LEU A 48 -4.91 0.42 -3.84
CA LEU A 48 -4.09 -0.25 -2.81
C LEU A 48 -2.68 -0.56 -3.32
N ASN A 49 -2.57 -1.00 -4.58
CA ASN A 49 -1.28 -1.17 -5.26
C ASN A 49 -0.44 0.12 -5.25
N HIS A 50 -1.05 1.25 -5.62
CA HIS A 50 -0.36 2.52 -5.63
C HIS A 50 0.11 2.96 -4.24
N ILE A 51 -0.71 2.75 -3.21
CA ILE A 51 -0.36 3.13 -1.83
C ILE A 51 0.88 2.35 -1.37
N VAL A 52 0.91 1.02 -1.55
CA VAL A 52 2.10 0.21 -1.19
C VAL A 52 3.33 0.65 -1.99
N TRP A 53 3.17 0.96 -3.28
CA TRP A 53 4.28 1.50 -4.07
C TRP A 53 4.82 2.82 -3.50
N GLY A 54 3.93 3.73 -3.11
CA GLY A 54 4.29 5.04 -2.55
C GLY A 54 5.09 4.90 -1.25
N ASP A 55 4.64 4.02 -0.35
CA ASP A 55 5.33 3.75 0.91
C ASP A 55 6.72 3.17 0.65
N ARG A 56 6.85 2.20 -0.28
CA ARG A 56 8.14 1.62 -0.65
C ARG A 56 9.11 2.62 -1.27
N ILE A 57 8.62 3.56 -2.10
CA ILE A 57 9.46 4.65 -2.60
C ILE A 57 10.01 5.49 -1.46
N TRP A 58 9.18 5.89 -0.50
CA TRP A 58 9.64 6.71 0.61
C TRP A 58 10.59 5.95 1.53
N LEU A 59 10.29 4.70 1.86
CA LEU A 59 11.16 3.85 2.66
C LEU A 59 12.53 3.63 2.00
N SER A 60 12.58 3.42 0.68
CA SER A 60 13.86 3.31 -0.03
C SER A 60 14.74 4.57 0.05
N ARG A 61 14.15 5.73 0.36
CA ARG A 61 14.87 7.00 0.55
C ARG A 61 15.30 7.23 1.99
N PHE A 62 14.58 6.64 2.95
CA PHE A 62 14.86 6.77 4.37
C PHE A 62 15.73 5.64 4.93
N THR A 63 15.80 4.52 4.23
CA THR A 63 16.48 3.29 4.66
C THR A 63 17.43 2.78 3.57
N THR A 64 18.03 1.61 3.77
CA THR A 64 18.85 0.92 2.76
C THR A 64 18.03 -0.04 1.88
N ALA A 65 16.70 -0.06 2.02
CA ALA A 65 15.84 -0.90 1.20
C ALA A 65 15.93 -0.49 -0.29
N PRO A 66 15.91 -1.44 -1.23
CA PRO A 66 15.90 -1.11 -2.65
C PRO A 66 14.59 -0.41 -3.04
N PRO A 67 14.61 0.52 -4.02
CA PRO A 67 13.39 1.10 -4.55
C PRO A 67 12.53 0.04 -5.26
N PRO A 68 11.20 0.24 -5.35
CA PRO A 68 10.33 -0.64 -6.13
C PRO A 68 10.75 -0.65 -7.62
N ALA A 69 10.58 -1.80 -8.28
CA ALA A 69 10.98 -1.99 -9.68
C ALA A 69 10.19 -1.10 -10.65
N VAL A 70 8.92 -0.86 -10.34
CA VAL A 70 8.08 0.08 -11.09
C VAL A 70 8.50 1.50 -10.76
N SER A 71 8.86 2.31 -11.75
CA SER A 71 9.31 3.70 -11.54
C SER A 71 8.27 4.74 -11.96
N MET A 72 7.28 4.35 -12.79
CA MET A 72 6.24 5.25 -13.28
C MET A 72 4.93 5.07 -12.53
N MET A 73 4.36 6.17 -12.04
CA MET A 73 3.08 6.18 -11.32
C MET A 73 1.95 5.50 -12.11
N ALA A 74 1.93 5.68 -13.44
CA ALA A 74 0.91 5.10 -14.32
C ALA A 74 0.91 3.57 -14.34
N GLU A 75 2.03 2.92 -14.01
CA GLU A 75 2.18 1.46 -14.01
C GLU A 75 1.85 0.85 -12.65
N THR A 76 1.82 1.68 -11.59
CA THR A 76 1.62 1.21 -10.21
C THR A 76 0.32 0.44 -9.97
N PRO A 77 -0.84 0.75 -10.60
CA PRO A 77 -2.09 0.04 -10.31
C PRO A 77 -2.06 -1.47 -10.56
N ASN A 78 -1.11 -1.94 -11.38
CA ASN A 78 -0.95 -3.34 -11.75
C ASN A 78 0.37 -3.95 -11.26
N MET A 79 1.08 -3.29 -10.33
CA MET A 79 2.37 -3.78 -9.80
C MET A 79 2.26 -5.18 -9.19
N TYR A 80 1.19 -5.45 -8.45
CA TYR A 80 0.79 -6.76 -7.93
C TYR A 80 -0.59 -7.12 -8.48
N PRO A 81 -0.65 -7.92 -9.56
CA PRO A 81 -1.92 -8.36 -10.15
C PRO A 81 -2.69 -9.29 -9.22
N GLU A 82 -2.00 -10.17 -8.51
CA GLU A 82 -2.61 -11.13 -7.60
C GLU A 82 -2.84 -10.51 -6.22
N TRP A 83 -3.98 -10.85 -5.61
CA TRP A 83 -4.36 -10.25 -4.33
C TRP A 83 -3.41 -10.64 -3.20
N ASP A 84 -3.04 -11.91 -3.14
CA ASP A 84 -2.22 -12.43 -2.04
C ASP A 84 -0.82 -11.79 -2.08
N ASP A 85 -0.24 -11.60 -3.27
CA ASP A 85 1.03 -10.87 -3.45
C ASP A 85 0.93 -9.42 -2.97
N LEU A 86 -0.20 -8.74 -3.22
CA LEU A 86 -0.42 -7.37 -2.76
C LEU A 86 -0.55 -7.30 -1.23
N VAL A 87 -1.22 -8.28 -0.61
CA VAL A 87 -1.35 -8.38 0.85
C VAL A 87 0.00 -8.66 1.49
N GLU A 88 0.78 -9.59 0.94
CA GLU A 88 2.12 -9.89 1.41
C GLU A 88 3.01 -8.64 1.33
N ALA A 89 2.99 -7.94 0.21
CA ALA A 89 3.76 -6.71 0.01
C ALA A 89 3.35 -5.60 1.00
N ARG A 90 2.06 -5.44 1.31
CA ARG A 90 1.59 -4.51 2.34
C ARG A 90 2.12 -4.88 3.72
N ASN A 91 1.98 -6.14 4.11
CA ASN A 91 2.41 -6.59 5.43
C ASN A 91 3.93 -6.41 5.60
N ALA A 92 4.73 -6.79 4.60
CA ALA A 92 6.16 -6.56 4.61
C ALA A 92 6.51 -5.07 4.74
N CYS A 93 5.81 -4.20 4.00
CA CYS A 93 6.01 -2.76 4.08
C CYS A 93 5.60 -2.17 5.45
N ASP A 94 4.56 -2.71 6.10
CA ASP A 94 4.18 -2.32 7.46
C ASP A 94 5.19 -2.79 8.51
N ASP A 95 5.86 -3.92 8.28
CA ASP A 95 6.86 -4.46 9.20
C ASP A 95 8.16 -3.65 9.16
N ASP A 96 8.51 -3.07 8.01
CA ASP A 96 9.67 -2.17 7.83
C ASP A 96 9.53 -0.81 8.55
N ILE A 97 8.31 -0.43 8.95
CA ILE A 97 8.01 0.88 9.58
C ILE A 97 8.08 0.81 11.13
N ASN A 98 8.19 -0.38 11.73
CA ASN A 98 8.15 -0.57 13.19
C ASN A 98 9.49 -0.33 13.90
#